data_AF-A0A1G6WBY1-F1
#
_entry.id   AF-A0A1G6WBY1-F1
#
_cell.length_a   1.000
_cell.length_b   1.000
_cell.length_c   1.000
_cell.angle_alpha   90.00
_cell.angle_beta   90.00
_cell.angle_gamma   90.00
#
_symmetry.space_group_name_H-M   'P 1'
#
loop_
_entity.id
_entity.type
_entity.pdbx_description
1 polymer ?
#
loop_
_entity_poly.entity_id
_entity_poly.type
_entity_poly.pdbx_seq_one_letter_code
_entity_poly.pdbx_strand_id
1 'polypeptide(L)'
;MEGMASTNDHPGEQAAQDPVKLIAIRDAPLSVDEVFRAVGDDAAGGTALFVGTVRNHDDGTDVDELGYSCHPSAEDEMRRIAGKIVAEYPVRALAAVHRVGDLEVGDLAVVVGVSCAHRGEAFEACRKLIDDLKHEVPIWKHQRFSDGTEEWVGA
;
A
#
# COMPACT_ATOMS: atom_id res chain seq x y z
N MET A 1 -15.17 -12.16 -44.03
CA MET A 1 -14.49 -11.07 -43.32
C MET A 1 -14.42 -11.53 -41.87
N GLU A 2 -13.39 -12.29 -41.55
CA GLU A 2 -13.14 -12.84 -40.21
C GLU A 2 -13.04 -11.68 -39.21
N GLY A 3 -13.82 -11.75 -38.14
CA GLY A 3 -13.75 -10.76 -37.07
C GLY A 3 -12.37 -10.83 -36.42
N MET A 4 -11.64 -9.72 -36.46
CA MET A 4 -10.46 -9.54 -35.61
C MET A 4 -10.94 -9.75 -34.17
N ALA A 5 -10.45 -10.81 -33.51
CA ALA A 5 -10.64 -10.97 -32.08
C ALA A 5 -10.15 -9.69 -31.40
N SER A 6 -10.94 -9.18 -30.46
CA SER A 6 -10.56 -8.03 -29.64
C SER A 6 -9.17 -8.31 -29.05
N THR A 7 -8.24 -7.37 -29.13
CA THR A 7 -6.86 -7.53 -28.65
C THR A 7 -6.76 -7.79 -27.13
N ASN A 8 -7.90 -7.79 -26.41
CA ASN A 8 -7.99 -7.92 -24.96
C ASN A 8 -8.50 -9.28 -24.46
N ASP A 9 -8.60 -10.30 -25.32
CA ASP A 9 -9.09 -11.64 -24.91
C ASP A 9 -8.02 -12.54 -24.28
N HIS A 10 -6.75 -12.11 -24.21
CA HIS A 10 -5.71 -12.88 -23.57
C HIS A 10 -5.92 -12.92 -22.04
N PRO A 11 -5.81 -14.08 -21.36
CA PRO A 11 -6.02 -14.16 -19.91
C PRO A 11 -5.12 -13.23 -19.07
N GLY A 12 -3.97 -12.84 -19.63
CA GLY A 12 -3.07 -11.87 -19.02
C GLY A 12 -3.58 -10.43 -19.01
N GLU A 13 -4.54 -10.09 -19.87
CA GLU A 13 -5.20 -8.77 -19.92
C GLU A 13 -6.33 -8.65 -18.88
N GLN A 14 -6.62 -9.74 -18.15
CA GLN A 14 -7.69 -9.82 -17.16
C GLN A 14 -7.12 -9.83 -15.73
N ALA A 15 -7.98 -9.52 -14.75
CA ALA A 15 -7.64 -9.68 -13.33
C ALA A 15 -7.23 -11.13 -13.00
N ALA A 16 -6.31 -11.31 -12.07
CA ALA A 16 -5.99 -12.63 -11.55
C ALA A 16 -7.11 -13.15 -10.64
N GLN A 17 -7.20 -14.48 -10.48
CA GLN A 17 -8.22 -15.10 -9.61
C GLN A 17 -7.98 -14.80 -8.12
N ASP A 18 -6.72 -14.74 -7.70
CA ASP A 18 -6.32 -14.43 -6.32
C ASP A 18 -5.23 -13.36 -6.32
N PRO A 19 -5.58 -12.08 -6.54
CA PRO A 19 -4.59 -11.02 -6.71
C PRO A 19 -4.04 -10.48 -5.39
N VAL A 20 -4.64 -10.75 -4.23
CA VAL A 20 -4.14 -10.22 -2.93
C VAL A 20 -3.05 -11.14 -2.39
N LYS A 21 -1.79 -10.76 -2.58
CA LYS A 21 -0.62 -11.63 -2.29
C LYS A 21 -0.03 -11.44 -0.90
N LEU A 22 -0.07 -10.23 -0.37
CA LEU A 22 0.53 -9.89 0.92
C LEU A 22 -0.21 -8.73 1.59
N ILE A 23 -0.82 -8.99 2.74
CA ILE A 23 -1.38 -7.96 3.64
C ILE A 23 -0.82 -8.25 5.01
N ALA A 24 -0.17 -7.28 5.63
CA ALA A 24 0.42 -7.47 6.96
C ALA A 24 0.61 -6.15 7.72
N ILE A 25 0.47 -6.22 9.04
CA ILE A 25 0.99 -5.22 9.97
C ILE A 25 2.21 -5.81 10.69
N ARG A 26 3.29 -5.03 10.85
CA ARG A 26 4.55 -5.49 11.44
C ARG A 26 5.12 -4.50 12.43
N ASP A 27 5.84 -4.98 13.42
CA ASP A 27 6.64 -4.17 14.34
C ASP A 27 8.14 -4.11 13.93
N ALA A 28 8.49 -4.71 12.79
CA ALA A 28 9.84 -4.75 12.24
C ALA A 28 9.99 -3.90 10.96
N PRO A 29 11.22 -3.49 10.59
CA PRO A 29 11.49 -2.74 9.36
C PRO A 29 10.93 -3.41 8.10
N LEU A 30 10.37 -2.59 7.20
CA LEU A 30 9.78 -3.04 5.95
C LEU A 30 10.81 -3.15 4.83
N SER A 31 10.49 -3.94 3.81
CA SER A 31 11.30 -4.08 2.59
C SER A 31 10.49 -3.74 1.36
N VAL A 32 10.95 -2.74 0.59
CA VAL A 32 10.37 -2.45 -0.75
C VAL A 32 10.50 -3.66 -1.65
N ASP A 33 11.62 -4.38 -1.55
CA ASP A 33 11.98 -5.50 -2.39
C ASP A 33 11.12 -6.75 -2.09
N GLU A 34 10.63 -6.89 -0.86
CA GLU A 34 9.63 -7.91 -0.51
C GLU A 34 8.30 -7.64 -1.19
N VAL A 35 7.79 -6.40 -1.07
CA VAL A 35 6.51 -6.02 -1.67
C VAL A 35 6.61 -6.09 -3.19
N PHE A 36 7.71 -5.63 -3.79
CA PHE A 36 7.94 -5.72 -5.23
C PHE A 36 7.90 -7.18 -5.73
N ARG A 37 8.55 -8.11 -5.01
CA ARG A 37 8.49 -9.54 -5.36
C ARG A 37 7.09 -10.13 -5.16
N ALA A 38 6.39 -9.73 -4.09
CA ALA A 38 5.04 -10.22 -3.81
C ALA A 38 4.05 -9.85 -4.92
N VAL A 39 4.28 -8.73 -5.62
CA VAL A 39 3.42 -8.27 -6.73
C VAL A 39 3.94 -8.64 -8.13
N GLY A 40 4.93 -9.51 -8.22
CA GLY A 40 5.39 -10.06 -9.51
C GLY A 40 4.35 -11.00 -10.13
N ASP A 41 4.03 -10.77 -11.41
CA ASP A 41 3.18 -11.64 -12.23
C ASP A 41 3.66 -11.57 -13.69
N ASP A 42 3.80 -12.72 -14.35
CA ASP A 42 4.36 -12.80 -15.71
C ASP A 42 3.50 -12.08 -16.77
N ALA A 43 2.22 -11.83 -16.47
CA ALA A 43 1.32 -11.10 -17.35
C ALA A 43 1.24 -9.59 -17.04
N ALA A 44 1.91 -9.12 -15.98
CA ALA A 44 1.90 -7.70 -15.64
C ALA A 44 2.89 -6.91 -16.52
N GLY A 45 2.37 -5.99 -17.33
CA GLY A 45 3.17 -5.00 -18.07
C GLY A 45 3.44 -3.73 -17.29
N GLY A 46 2.82 -3.54 -16.12
CA GLY A 46 3.03 -2.39 -15.25
C GLY A 46 2.92 -2.74 -13.77
N THR A 47 3.88 -2.24 -12.99
CA THR A 47 3.88 -2.33 -11.52
C THR A 47 4.09 -0.95 -10.94
N ALA A 48 3.22 -0.54 -10.03
CA ALA A 48 3.36 0.69 -9.26
C ALA A 48 3.62 0.34 -7.80
N LEU A 49 4.52 1.10 -7.18
CA LEU A 49 4.82 1.04 -5.76
C LEU A 49 4.61 2.42 -5.14
N PHE A 50 4.00 2.45 -3.97
CA PHE A 50 4.02 3.61 -3.08
C PHE A 50 4.84 3.26 -1.82
N VAL A 51 5.71 4.19 -1.41
CA VAL A 51 6.56 4.03 -0.24
C VAL A 51 6.37 5.24 0.68
N GLY A 52 5.70 5.02 1.82
CA GLY A 52 5.55 6.02 2.86
C GLY A 52 6.75 6.01 3.78
N THR A 53 7.52 7.10 3.78
CA THR A 53 8.73 7.25 4.59
C THR A 53 8.51 8.32 5.67
N VAL A 54 9.01 8.09 6.87
CA VAL A 54 8.99 9.09 7.95
C VAL A 54 9.84 10.29 7.55
N ARG A 55 9.26 11.49 7.62
CA ARG A 55 9.94 12.75 7.32
C ARG A 55 10.50 13.35 8.62
N ASN A 56 11.51 14.20 8.50
CA ASN A 56 12.11 14.93 9.61
C ASN A 56 11.29 16.16 10.07
N HIS A 57 10.11 16.38 9.51
CA HIS A 57 9.25 17.51 9.87
C HIS A 57 7.77 17.17 9.64
N ASP A 58 6.89 17.79 10.43
CA ASP A 58 5.46 17.81 10.22
C ASP A 58 4.90 19.21 10.57
N ASP A 59 4.06 19.77 9.69
CA ASP A 59 3.50 21.13 9.80
C ASP A 59 4.50 22.25 10.16
N GLY A 60 5.77 22.08 9.76
CA GLY A 60 6.84 23.06 9.96
C GLY A 60 7.63 22.89 11.27
N THR A 61 7.31 21.87 12.07
CA THR A 61 8.02 21.52 13.30
C THR A 61 8.94 20.32 13.06
N ASP A 62 10.13 20.33 13.66
CA ASP A 62 11.06 19.20 13.62
C ASP A 62 10.49 18.00 14.40
N VAL A 63 10.62 16.81 13.82
CA VAL A 63 10.16 15.54 14.41
C VAL A 63 11.35 14.62 14.59
N ASP A 64 11.58 14.19 15.83
CA ASP A 64 12.69 13.30 16.19
C ASP A 64 12.29 11.82 16.03
N GLU A 65 11.07 11.46 16.47
CA GLU A 65 10.56 10.09 16.48
C GLU A 65 9.06 10.03 16.17
N LEU A 66 8.65 8.94 15.52
CA LEU A 66 7.28 8.67 15.15
C LEU A 66 6.85 7.28 15.65
N GLY A 67 5.86 7.22 16.54
CA GLY A 67 5.20 5.98 16.93
C GLY A 67 4.00 5.69 16.05
N TYR A 68 3.74 4.42 15.74
CA TYR A 68 2.48 3.97 15.14
C TYR A 68 1.81 2.93 16.03
N SER A 69 0.51 3.08 16.25
CA SER A 69 -0.33 2.07 16.91
C SER A 69 -1.52 1.71 16.01
N CYS A 70 -2.10 0.53 16.21
CA CYS A 70 -3.23 0.08 15.40
C CYS A 70 -4.29 -0.63 16.24
N HIS A 71 -5.54 -0.58 15.79
CA HIS A 71 -6.59 -1.41 16.33
C HIS A 71 -6.37 -2.89 15.96
N PRO A 72 -6.80 -3.86 16.78
CA PRO A 72 -6.69 -5.29 16.44
C PRO A 72 -7.35 -5.69 15.11
N SER A 73 -8.32 -4.91 14.62
CA SER A 73 -8.99 -5.13 13.33
C SER A 73 -8.28 -4.50 12.13
N ALA A 74 -7.15 -3.81 12.33
CA ALA A 74 -6.54 -3.02 11.27
C ALA A 74 -6.11 -3.89 10.07
N GLU A 75 -5.55 -5.08 10.29
CA GLU A 75 -5.17 -5.97 9.19
C GLU A 75 -6.37 -6.52 8.41
N ASP A 76 -7.47 -6.85 9.11
CA ASP A 76 -8.74 -7.25 8.49
C ASP A 76 -9.30 -6.11 7.62
N GLU A 77 -9.18 -4.88 8.10
CA GLU A 77 -9.62 -3.68 7.39
C GLU A 77 -8.77 -3.41 6.15
N MET A 78 -7.44 -3.57 6.24
CA MET A 78 -6.54 -3.54 5.07
C MET A 78 -6.95 -4.59 4.03
N ARG A 79 -7.29 -5.82 4.46
CA ARG A 79 -7.71 -6.90 3.56
C ARG A 79 -9.07 -6.60 2.91
N ARG A 80 -10.00 -5.98 3.65
CA ARG A 80 -11.29 -5.52 3.10
C ARG A 80 -11.09 -4.46 2.01
N ILE A 81 -10.22 -3.47 2.25
CA ILE A 81 -9.90 -2.43 1.27
C ILE A 81 -9.22 -3.03 0.04
N ALA A 82 -8.25 -3.94 0.21
CA ALA A 82 -7.64 -4.67 -0.90
C ALA A 82 -8.69 -5.38 -1.78
N GLY A 83 -9.71 -5.99 -1.16
CA GLY A 83 -10.84 -6.60 -1.87
C GLY A 83 -11.65 -5.58 -2.69
N LYS A 84 -11.86 -4.36 -2.20
CA LYS A 84 -12.51 -3.28 -2.97
C LYS A 84 -11.70 -2.92 -4.22
N ILE A 85 -10.38 -2.74 -4.07
CA ILE A 85 -9.49 -2.36 -5.18
C ILE A 85 -9.50 -3.44 -6.26
N VAL A 86 -9.43 -4.70 -5.86
CA VAL A 86 -9.47 -5.85 -6.78
C VAL A 86 -10.80 -5.94 -7.53
N ALA A 87 -11.91 -5.51 -6.92
CA ALA A 87 -13.21 -5.48 -7.58
C ALA A 87 -13.34 -4.33 -8.59
N GLU A 88 -12.57 -3.26 -8.43
CA GLU A 88 -12.65 -2.04 -9.26
C GLU A 88 -11.63 -2.03 -10.42
N TYR A 89 -10.47 -2.67 -10.25
CA TYR A 89 -9.37 -2.65 -11.22
C TYR A 89 -8.96 -4.06 -11.69
N PRO A 90 -8.40 -4.20 -12.92
CA PRO A 90 -7.92 -5.49 -13.43
C PRO A 90 -6.56 -5.89 -12.84
N VAL A 91 -6.52 -6.07 -11.53
CA VAL A 91 -5.30 -6.32 -10.75
C VAL A 91 -4.75 -7.73 -11.03
N ARG A 92 -3.45 -7.82 -11.28
CA ARG A 92 -2.69 -9.08 -11.37
C ARG A 92 -2.18 -9.50 -9.99
N ALA A 93 -1.54 -8.58 -9.28
CA ALA A 93 -1.13 -8.79 -7.89
C ALA A 93 -1.15 -7.49 -7.08
N LEU A 94 -1.45 -7.59 -5.79
CA LEU A 94 -1.57 -6.49 -4.83
C LEU A 94 -0.95 -6.89 -3.50
N ALA A 95 -0.17 -5.97 -2.94
CA ALA A 95 0.40 -6.09 -1.61
C ALA A 95 0.32 -4.76 -0.84
N ALA A 96 0.12 -4.84 0.47
CA ALA A 96 0.21 -3.69 1.37
C ALA A 96 0.74 -4.13 2.73
N VAL A 97 1.83 -3.50 3.18
CA VAL A 97 2.42 -3.77 4.49
C VAL A 97 2.60 -2.46 5.23
N HIS A 98 2.14 -2.39 6.48
CA HIS A 98 2.30 -1.23 7.35
C HIS A 98 3.13 -1.58 8.58
N ARG A 99 4.01 -0.67 9.00
CA ARG A 99 4.80 -0.80 10.22
C ARG A 99 4.11 -0.09 11.38
N VAL A 100 4.13 -0.71 12.55
CA VAL A 100 3.72 -0.17 13.85
C VAL A 100 4.92 -0.18 14.81
N GLY A 101 4.74 0.41 15.99
CA GLY A 101 5.83 0.65 16.95
C GLY A 101 6.58 1.94 16.65
N ASP A 102 7.77 2.07 17.21
CA ASP A 102 8.61 3.26 17.06
C ASP A 102 9.39 3.21 15.74
N LEU A 103 9.39 4.34 15.03
CA LEU A 103 10.06 4.58 13.76
C LEU A 103 10.91 5.85 13.84
N GLU A 104 12.07 5.79 13.22
CA GLU A 104 12.98 6.94 13.07
C GLU A 104 12.75 7.66 11.74
N VAL A 105 13.26 8.88 11.62
CA VAL A 105 13.30 9.60 10.34
C VAL A 105 14.00 8.75 9.27
N GLY A 106 13.36 8.59 8.12
CA GLY A 106 13.86 7.75 7.03
C GLY A 106 13.35 6.31 7.05
N ASP A 107 12.71 5.86 8.14
CA ASP A 107 12.08 4.54 8.19
C ASP A 107 10.86 4.46 7.27
N LEU A 108 10.61 3.25 6.77
CA LEU A 108 9.42 2.94 5.98
C LEU A 108 8.24 2.65 6.90
N ALA A 109 7.24 3.53 6.87
CA ALA A 109 5.99 3.37 7.60
C ALA A 109 5.02 2.45 6.85
N VAL A 110 4.98 2.54 5.52
CA VAL A 110 4.08 1.72 4.69
C VAL A 110 4.68 1.48 3.32
N VAL A 111 4.50 0.28 2.79
CA VAL A 111 4.83 -0.05 1.40
C VAL A 111 3.61 -0.71 0.77
N VAL A 112 3.18 -0.17 -0.36
CA VAL A 112 2.05 -0.67 -1.15
C VAL A 112 2.54 -0.97 -2.56
N GLY A 113 2.06 -2.07 -3.14
CA GLY A 113 2.34 -2.43 -4.52
C GLY A 113 1.11 -2.97 -5.23
N VAL A 114 0.95 -2.59 -6.49
CA VAL A 114 -0.06 -3.14 -7.38
C VAL A 114 0.53 -3.35 -8.77
N SER A 115 0.31 -4.53 -9.34
CA SER A 115 0.65 -4.84 -10.72
C SER A 115 -0.60 -5.12 -11.55
N CYS A 116 -0.60 -4.62 -12.79
CA CYS A 116 -1.66 -4.77 -13.77
C CYS A 116 -1.03 -5.11 -15.14
N ALA A 117 -1.84 -5.57 -16.09
CA ALA A 117 -1.41 -5.79 -17.47
C ALA A 117 -0.81 -4.50 -18.09
N HIS A 118 -1.32 -3.35 -17.68
CA HIS A 118 -0.93 -2.04 -18.18
C HIS A 118 -0.64 -1.05 -17.05
N ARG A 119 0.24 -0.08 -17.33
CA ARG A 119 0.73 0.89 -16.34
C ARG A 119 -0.34 1.85 -15.80
N GLY A 120 -1.35 2.20 -16.59
CA GLY A 120 -2.34 3.20 -16.20
C GLY A 120 -3.14 2.72 -15.00
N GLU A 121 -3.68 1.52 -15.13
CA GLU A 121 -4.43 0.79 -14.13
C GLU A 121 -3.57 0.50 -12.90
N ALA A 122 -2.28 0.16 -13.09
CA ALA A 122 -1.36 -0.04 -11.96
C ALA A 122 -1.20 1.24 -11.12
N PHE A 123 -1.01 2.40 -11.76
CA PHE A 123 -0.91 3.68 -11.05
C PHE A 123 -2.22 4.05 -10.34
N GLU A 124 -3.35 3.93 -11.02
CA GLU A 124 -4.66 4.29 -10.47
C GLU A 124 -5.02 3.40 -9.27
N ALA A 125 -4.87 2.08 -9.41
CA ALA A 125 -5.15 1.13 -8.34
C ALA A 125 -4.21 1.31 -7.15
N CYS A 126 -2.89 1.50 -7.38
CA CYS A 126 -1.93 1.70 -6.30
C CYS A 126 -2.20 3.01 -5.53
N ARG A 127 -2.54 4.09 -6.24
CA ARG A 127 -2.92 5.36 -5.61
C ARG A 127 -4.19 5.21 -4.78
N LYS A 128 -5.23 4.63 -5.37
CA LYS A 128 -6.51 4.45 -4.66
C LYS A 128 -6.35 3.55 -3.43
N LEU A 129 -5.54 2.49 -3.52
CA LEU A 129 -5.24 1.63 -2.38
C LEU A 129 -4.62 2.43 -1.22
N ILE A 130 -3.56 3.20 -1.45
CA ILE A 130 -2.93 3.96 -0.34
C ILE A 130 -3.86 5.05 0.21
N ASP A 131 -4.62 5.72 -0.66
CA ASP A 131 -5.58 6.76 -0.24
C ASP A 131 -6.68 6.15 0.66
N ASP A 132 -7.27 5.03 0.25
CA ASP A 132 -8.30 4.32 1.04
C ASP A 132 -7.72 3.76 2.34
N LEU A 133 -6.50 3.18 2.32
CA LEU A 133 -5.83 2.68 3.52
C LEU A 133 -5.64 3.79 4.57
N LYS A 134 -5.17 4.97 4.14
CA LYS A 134 -4.97 6.12 5.03
C LYS A 134 -6.27 6.71 5.56
N HIS A 135 -7.38 6.49 4.86
CA HIS A 135 -8.67 7.03 5.22
C HIS A 135 -9.47 6.11 6.16
N GLU A 136 -9.41 4.79 5.92
CA GLU A 136 -10.32 3.83 6.55
C GLU A 136 -9.65 2.89 7.56
N VAL A 137 -8.33 2.67 7.51
CA VAL A 137 -7.66 1.72 8.40
C VAL A 137 -7.35 2.38 9.75
N PRO A 138 -7.75 1.78 10.89
CA PRO A 138 -7.54 2.34 12.22
C PRO A 138 -6.08 2.17 12.68
N ILE A 139 -5.20 2.97 12.10
CA ILE A 139 -3.77 3.11 12.45
C ILE A 139 -3.53 4.58 12.80
N TRP A 140 -2.98 4.82 13.98
CA TRP A 140 -2.72 6.17 14.50
C TRP A 140 -1.23 6.44 14.57
N LYS A 141 -0.86 7.64 14.13
CA LYS A 141 0.47 8.21 14.24
C LYS A 141 0.57 8.95 15.57
N HIS A 142 1.55 8.61 16.38
CA HIS A 142 1.96 9.33 17.57
C HIS A 142 3.27 10.06 17.28
N GLN A 143 3.29 11.38 17.39
CA GLN A 143 4.48 12.18 17.12
C GLN A 143 5.06 12.70 18.43
N ARG A 144 6.38 12.61 18.57
CA ARG A 144 7.13 13.31 19.62
C ARG A 144 7.98 14.39 18.98
N PHE A 145 7.78 15.63 19.43
CA PHE A 145 8.51 16.79 18.94
C PHE A 145 9.72 17.10 19.83
N SER A 146 10.71 17.80 19.29
CA SER A 146 11.96 18.14 19.99
C SER A 146 11.77 19.06 21.21
N ASP A 147 10.62 19.74 21.30
CA ASP A 147 10.23 20.56 22.46
C ASP A 147 9.57 19.76 23.59
N GLY A 148 9.44 18.44 23.42
CA GLY A 148 8.85 17.52 24.38
C GLY A 148 7.32 17.40 24.30
N THR A 149 6.67 18.04 23.31
CA THR A 149 5.23 17.86 23.07
C THR A 149 4.93 16.56 22.33
N GLU A 150 3.72 16.03 22.53
CA GLU A 150 3.23 14.81 21.88
C GLU A 150 1.88 15.07 21.20
N GLU A 151 1.68 14.50 20.01
CA GLU A 151 0.45 14.62 19.24
C GLU A 151 0.02 13.27 18.65
N TRP A 152 -1.28 12.98 18.68
CA TRP A 152 -1.89 11.84 18.00
C TRP A 152 -2.63 12.31 16.74
N VAL A 153 -2.27 11.76 15.59
CA VAL A 153 -2.85 12.07 14.28
C VAL A 153 -3.29 10.77 13.60
N GLY A 154 -4.55 10.66 13.17
CA GLY A 154 -5.06 9.49 12.46
C GLY A 154 -6.58 9.39 12.51
N ALA A 155 -7.13 8.45 11.74
CA ALA A 155 -8.57 8.17 11.64
C ALA A 155 -9.00 7.12 12.68
#